data_AF-A0A2J6X6N3-F1
#
_entry.id   AF-A0A2J6X6N3-F1
#
_cell.length_a   1.000
_cell.length_b   1.000
_cell.length_c   1.000
_cell.angle_alpha   90.00
_cell.angle_beta   90.00
_cell.angle_gamma   90.00
#
_symmetry.space_group_name_H-M   'P 1'
#
loop_
_entity.id
_entity.type
_entity.pdbx_description
1 polymer ?
#
loop_
_entity_poly.entity_id
_entity_poly.type
_entity_poly.pdbx_seq_one_letter_code
_entity_poly.pdbx_strand_id
1 'polypeptide(L)'
;MIIDSHAHVFKEYYNEAEIKEIFEKKDIIVNIVGYDLLSSIESVELAKNFDNAFSTCGFHPYDIDKLNKDTLNNLKKILLEPKTIALGEIGLDYFRDLTPKESQVEGFRKQIRLAKEMNIPIVIHSRDAFFDTISILYDEGYFKGVFHSFDYGVLEVKKVLDMGFYVSFSGMITFNKRDELREAAKIVPLDRLLLETDSPYLTPVPLRGKKNMPHNVEIIYDYFANLRGIRKDTLYKIVCNNFFEIFKKTSLTMGKEVSMFKILRKEILGPEMVLMELDAPNVSKTAEPGQFVVVRVYEKGERIPLTIADFDRVKGTITIVFQKIGKTTHLLGTKKEGDSLADVFGPLGNPTEIESFGKVVVVGGGIGIAPIYPISRKLKSKGNEVISIIGYRSKDYVFWEERMRSVSDKLLISTNDGSYGEKGFVTDVLKRVLEEENDIKRVFTIGPAIMMKAVSDMTRPYNIKTIASLNSLMVCGMGMCGACRVTVNGETKFTCSDGPDFDAHSVDFDELMKRLNIYKEEEKLSFEKWKEEVK
;
A
#
# COMPACT_ATOMS: atom_id res chain seq x y z
N MET A 1 -9.13 23.00 -3.89
CA MET A 1 -10.18 22.58 -4.84
C MET A 1 -11.30 21.96 -4.04
N ILE A 2 -12.54 22.28 -4.40
CA ILE A 2 -13.75 21.68 -3.84
C ILE A 2 -14.16 20.48 -4.70
N ILE A 3 -14.85 19.50 -4.12
CA ILE A 3 -15.33 18.32 -4.86
C ILE A 3 -16.84 18.34 -4.86
N ASP A 4 -17.43 18.17 -6.04
CA ASP A 4 -18.81 17.71 -6.19
C ASP A 4 -18.77 16.21 -6.54
N SER A 5 -19.06 15.35 -5.57
CA SER A 5 -18.88 13.90 -5.75
C SER A 5 -19.95 13.23 -6.61
N HIS A 6 -21.00 13.94 -6.99
CA HIS A 6 -22.09 13.41 -7.81
C HIS A 6 -22.86 14.54 -8.53
N ALA A 7 -22.79 14.56 -9.86
CA ALA A 7 -23.60 15.44 -10.70
C ALA A 7 -23.89 14.82 -12.07
N HIS A 8 -25.07 15.09 -12.62
CA HIS A 8 -25.54 14.70 -13.95
C HIS A 8 -25.35 15.84 -14.96
N VAL A 9 -24.09 16.13 -15.31
CA VAL A 9 -23.73 17.21 -16.23
C VAL A 9 -23.84 16.74 -17.69
N PHE A 10 -25.07 16.63 -18.21
CA PHE A 10 -25.34 16.16 -19.58
C PHE A 10 -25.93 17.27 -20.47
N LYS A 11 -25.74 17.15 -21.79
CA LYS A 11 -26.26 18.09 -22.80
C LYS A 11 -27.78 18.24 -22.78
N GLU A 12 -28.49 17.24 -22.25
CA GLU A 12 -29.93 17.33 -22.00
C GLU A 12 -30.30 18.44 -21.00
N TYR A 13 -29.42 18.72 -20.03
CA TYR A 13 -29.67 19.67 -18.93
C TYR A 13 -28.83 20.94 -19.02
N TYR A 14 -27.67 20.88 -19.68
CA TYR A 14 -26.69 21.96 -19.76
C TYR A 14 -26.27 22.22 -21.20
N ASN A 15 -26.29 23.49 -21.60
CA ASN A 15 -25.72 23.86 -22.89
C ASN A 15 -24.18 23.91 -22.84
N GLU A 16 -23.53 24.00 -23.99
CA GLU A 16 -22.06 23.99 -24.08
C GLU A 16 -21.38 25.11 -23.28
N ALA A 17 -21.99 26.30 -23.23
CA ALA A 17 -21.44 27.42 -22.47
C ALA A 17 -21.50 27.16 -20.96
N GLU A 18 -22.59 26.54 -20.47
CA GLU A 18 -22.73 26.14 -19.07
C GLU A 18 -21.74 25.02 -18.69
N ILE A 19 -21.58 24.01 -19.55
CA ILE A 19 -20.59 22.94 -19.33
C ILE A 19 -19.18 23.54 -19.26
N LYS A 20 -18.86 24.45 -20.18
CA LYS A 20 -17.56 25.13 -20.19
C LYS A 20 -17.35 25.97 -18.93
N GLU A 21 -18.38 26.70 -18.49
CA GLU A 21 -18.35 27.46 -17.23
C GLU A 21 -18.09 26.56 -16.02
N ILE A 22 -18.67 25.36 -15.98
CA ILE A 22 -18.48 24.39 -14.89
C ILE A 22 -17.00 24.02 -14.71
N PHE A 23 -16.27 23.81 -15.81
CA PHE A 23 -14.92 23.24 -15.74
C PHE A 23 -13.77 24.24 -15.90
N GLU A 24 -14.01 25.43 -16.48
CA GLU A 24 -12.94 26.41 -16.79
C GLU A 24 -12.21 26.97 -15.56
N LYS A 25 -12.90 27.16 -14.43
CA LYS A 25 -12.33 27.81 -13.24
C LYS A 25 -11.28 26.95 -12.52
N LYS A 26 -11.21 25.64 -12.82
CA LYS A 26 -10.30 24.65 -12.21
C LYS A 26 -10.21 24.71 -10.67
N ASP A 27 -11.24 25.24 -10.01
CA ASP A 27 -11.38 25.33 -8.55
C ASP A 27 -12.26 24.20 -7.98
N ILE A 28 -13.05 23.57 -8.85
CA ILE A 28 -13.91 22.42 -8.59
C ILE A 28 -13.43 21.16 -9.31
N ILE A 29 -13.58 20.01 -8.67
CA ILE A 29 -13.55 18.68 -9.28
C ILE A 29 -14.99 18.17 -9.30
N VAL A 30 -15.45 17.64 -10.45
CA VAL A 30 -16.82 17.11 -10.58
C VAL A 30 -16.75 15.65 -11.01
N ASN A 31 -17.49 14.79 -10.30
CA ASN A 31 -17.74 13.42 -10.74
C ASN A 31 -19.06 13.36 -11.52
N ILE A 32 -18.97 13.12 -12.82
CA ILE A 32 -20.11 13.11 -13.75
C ILE A 32 -20.72 11.71 -13.76
N VAL A 33 -21.95 11.59 -13.25
CA VAL A 33 -22.55 10.28 -12.96
C VAL A 33 -23.49 9.84 -14.07
N GLY A 34 -23.11 8.80 -14.82
CA GLY A 34 -23.98 8.17 -15.83
C GLY A 34 -25.10 7.35 -15.18
N TYR A 35 -26.29 7.36 -15.77
CA TYR A 35 -27.47 6.62 -15.30
C TYR A 35 -28.05 5.66 -16.33
N ASP A 36 -27.55 5.69 -17.57
CA ASP A 36 -27.82 4.73 -18.63
C ASP A 36 -26.61 4.64 -19.57
N LEU A 37 -26.68 3.86 -20.65
CA LEU A 37 -25.54 3.71 -21.57
C LEU A 37 -25.16 5.02 -22.28
N LEU A 38 -26.12 5.85 -22.68
CA LEU A 38 -25.82 7.08 -23.44
C LEU A 38 -25.17 8.14 -22.55
N SER A 39 -25.75 8.39 -21.38
CA SER A 39 -25.17 9.27 -20.37
C SER A 39 -23.83 8.75 -19.85
N SER A 40 -23.65 7.43 -19.75
CA SER A 40 -22.35 6.83 -19.42
C SER A 40 -21.28 7.16 -20.48
N ILE A 41 -21.60 7.10 -21.77
CA ILE A 41 -20.67 7.47 -22.84
C ILE A 41 -20.35 8.98 -22.77
N GLU A 42 -21.37 9.81 -22.61
CA GLU A 42 -21.21 11.26 -22.52
C GLU A 42 -20.37 11.68 -21.31
N SER A 43 -20.56 11.04 -20.16
CA SER A 43 -19.75 11.30 -18.96
C SER A 43 -18.26 11.04 -19.21
N VAL A 44 -17.92 9.98 -19.97
CA VAL A 44 -16.53 9.68 -20.36
C VAL A 44 -15.98 10.73 -21.29
N GLU A 45 -16.75 11.15 -22.30
CA GLU A 45 -16.32 12.19 -23.24
C GLU A 45 -16.01 13.50 -22.50
N LEU A 46 -16.87 13.90 -21.57
CA LEU A 46 -16.65 15.07 -20.74
C LEU A 46 -15.43 14.91 -19.83
N ALA A 47 -15.27 13.74 -19.18
CA ALA A 47 -14.10 13.45 -18.34
C ALA A 47 -12.78 13.46 -19.14
N LYS A 48 -12.81 13.09 -20.42
CA LYS A 48 -11.65 13.18 -21.32
C LYS A 48 -11.30 14.64 -21.67
N ASN A 49 -12.30 15.50 -21.81
CA ASN A 49 -12.11 16.89 -22.21
C ASN A 49 -11.66 17.81 -21.07
N PHE A 50 -11.91 17.44 -19.80
CA PHE A 50 -11.60 18.29 -18.64
C PHE A 50 -10.77 17.55 -17.59
N ASP A 51 -9.62 18.13 -17.19
CA ASP A 51 -8.70 17.55 -16.19
C ASP A 51 -9.35 17.30 -14.83
N ASN A 52 -10.26 18.19 -14.45
CA ASN A 52 -11.00 18.22 -13.19
C ASN A 52 -12.37 17.52 -13.26
N ALA A 53 -12.57 16.65 -14.25
CA ALA A 53 -13.75 15.82 -14.39
C ALA A 53 -13.42 14.33 -14.24
N PHE A 54 -14.25 13.61 -13.48
CA PHE A 54 -14.29 12.15 -13.45
C PHE A 54 -15.64 11.67 -13.97
N SER A 55 -15.75 10.37 -14.27
CA SER A 55 -16.99 9.77 -14.71
C SER A 55 -17.35 8.50 -13.95
N THR A 56 -18.63 8.16 -13.96
CA THR A 56 -19.12 6.84 -13.57
C THR A 56 -20.05 6.32 -14.67
N CYS A 57 -20.35 5.03 -14.64
CA CYS A 57 -21.33 4.44 -15.54
C CYS A 57 -22.22 3.43 -14.84
N GLY A 58 -23.45 3.27 -15.32
CA GLY A 58 -24.39 2.34 -14.71
C GLY A 58 -25.77 2.48 -15.34
N PHE A 59 -26.69 1.64 -14.88
CA PHE A 59 -28.12 1.78 -15.11
C PHE A 59 -28.79 2.10 -13.79
N HIS A 60 -29.43 3.26 -13.74
CA HIS A 60 -30.32 3.65 -12.67
C HIS A 60 -31.50 2.67 -12.60
N PRO A 61 -32.10 2.42 -11.42
CA PRO A 61 -33.25 1.51 -11.26
C PRO A 61 -34.40 1.71 -12.27
N TYR A 62 -34.60 2.93 -12.77
CA TYR A 62 -35.62 3.22 -13.77
C TYR A 62 -35.28 2.72 -15.19
N ASP A 63 -34.00 2.62 -15.53
CA ASP A 63 -33.54 2.25 -16.88
C ASP A 63 -33.10 0.77 -16.97
N ILE A 64 -33.45 -0.04 -15.98
CA ILE A 64 -32.95 -1.41 -15.85
C ILE A 64 -33.47 -2.36 -16.94
N ASP A 65 -34.56 -2.00 -17.61
CA ASP A 65 -35.11 -2.71 -18.76
C ASP A 65 -34.15 -2.70 -19.96
N LYS A 66 -33.30 -1.67 -20.05
CA LYS A 66 -32.25 -1.55 -21.08
C LYS A 66 -31.01 -2.37 -20.72
N LEU A 67 -30.88 -2.89 -19.49
CA LEU A 67 -29.73 -3.69 -19.05
C LEU A 67 -29.82 -5.14 -19.58
N ASN A 68 -29.09 -5.38 -20.66
CA ASN A 68 -28.89 -6.70 -21.26
C ASN A 68 -27.40 -7.07 -21.37
N LYS A 69 -27.10 -8.25 -21.93
CA LYS A 69 -25.72 -8.74 -22.06
C LYS A 69 -24.81 -7.80 -22.84
N ASP A 70 -25.31 -7.15 -23.89
CA ASP A 70 -24.50 -6.27 -24.75
C ASP A 70 -24.22 -4.94 -24.06
N THR A 71 -25.23 -4.34 -23.44
CA THR A 71 -25.06 -3.12 -22.64
C THR A 71 -24.17 -3.35 -21.42
N LEU A 72 -24.25 -4.50 -20.74
CA LEU A 72 -23.34 -4.87 -19.66
C LEU A 72 -21.88 -4.98 -20.15
N ASN A 73 -21.66 -5.53 -21.35
CA ASN A 73 -20.33 -5.56 -21.98
C ASN A 73 -19.84 -4.16 -22.37
N ASN A 74 -20.74 -3.24 -22.72
CA ASN A 74 -20.37 -1.85 -22.97
C ASN A 74 -19.98 -1.14 -21.67
N LEU A 75 -20.70 -1.35 -20.56
CA LEU A 75 -20.30 -0.85 -19.25
C LEU A 75 -18.91 -1.37 -18.86
N LYS A 76 -18.63 -2.67 -19.07
CA LYS A 76 -17.29 -3.23 -18.86
C LYS A 76 -16.21 -2.43 -19.59
N LYS A 77 -16.42 -2.08 -20.87
CA LYS A 77 -15.47 -1.27 -21.66
C LYS A 77 -15.34 0.15 -21.11
N ILE A 78 -16.46 0.77 -20.75
CA ILE A 78 -16.49 2.13 -20.18
C ILE A 78 -15.72 2.19 -18.86
N LEU A 79 -15.88 1.20 -17.99
CA LEU A 79 -15.15 1.10 -16.72
C LEU A 79 -13.63 1.01 -16.88
N LEU A 80 -13.13 0.64 -18.07
CA LEU A 80 -11.70 0.58 -18.37
C LEU A 80 -11.09 1.97 -18.64
N GLU A 81 -11.92 2.96 -18.93
CA GLU A 81 -11.46 4.31 -19.23
C GLU A 81 -10.80 4.93 -17.99
N PRO A 82 -9.65 5.61 -18.10
CA PRO A 82 -8.84 6.01 -16.95
C PRO A 82 -9.59 6.82 -15.88
N LYS A 83 -10.47 7.72 -16.32
CA LYS A 83 -11.23 8.62 -15.45
C LYS A 83 -12.62 8.09 -15.05
N THR A 84 -12.98 6.87 -15.43
CA THR A 84 -14.27 6.26 -15.05
C THR A 84 -14.15 5.49 -13.74
N ILE A 85 -14.44 6.12 -12.62
CA ILE A 85 -13.96 5.71 -11.29
C ILE A 85 -14.90 4.80 -10.48
N ALA A 86 -16.16 4.64 -10.91
CA ALA A 86 -17.15 3.82 -10.21
C ALA A 86 -18.21 3.25 -11.16
N LEU A 87 -18.86 2.18 -10.72
CA LEU A 87 -20.12 1.73 -11.30
C LEU A 87 -21.27 2.39 -10.54
N GLY A 88 -22.00 3.26 -11.22
CA GLY A 88 -22.95 4.15 -10.59
C GLY A 88 -23.50 5.14 -11.60
N GLU A 89 -24.74 5.59 -11.47
CA GLU A 89 -25.65 5.36 -10.34
C GLU A 89 -26.46 4.07 -10.48
N ILE A 90 -26.45 3.22 -9.44
CA ILE A 90 -27.17 1.93 -9.42
C ILE A 90 -27.92 1.77 -8.09
N GLY A 91 -28.97 0.95 -8.05
CA GLY A 91 -29.65 0.65 -6.79
C GLY A 91 -31.15 0.45 -6.93
N LEU A 92 -31.91 0.95 -5.96
CA LEU A 92 -33.37 0.75 -5.86
C LEU A 92 -34.09 2.07 -5.63
N ASP A 93 -35.17 2.31 -6.37
CA ASP A 93 -36.08 3.43 -6.17
C ASP A 93 -37.53 2.94 -6.20
N TYR A 94 -38.18 2.92 -5.03
CA TYR A 94 -39.57 2.50 -4.86
C TYR A 94 -40.56 3.67 -4.81
N PHE A 95 -40.09 4.90 -5.02
CA PHE A 95 -40.94 6.09 -4.91
C PHE A 95 -41.81 6.33 -6.14
N ARG A 96 -41.27 6.16 -7.36
CA ARG A 96 -42.02 6.51 -8.61
C ARG A 96 -42.69 5.34 -9.35
N ASP A 97 -42.55 4.11 -8.86
CA ASP A 97 -43.12 2.88 -9.44
C ASP A 97 -43.05 2.81 -10.98
N LEU A 98 -41.91 3.23 -11.55
CA LEU A 98 -41.70 3.28 -13.02
C LEU A 98 -41.25 1.93 -13.58
N THR A 99 -40.63 1.11 -12.73
CA THR A 99 -40.00 -0.16 -13.10
C THR A 99 -40.29 -1.19 -12.01
N PRO A 100 -40.73 -2.42 -12.36
CA PRO A 100 -41.07 -3.45 -11.37
C PRO A 100 -39.94 -3.71 -10.37
N LYS A 101 -40.28 -3.85 -9.09
CA LYS A 101 -39.31 -4.03 -8.01
C LYS A 101 -38.36 -5.19 -8.26
N GLU A 102 -38.88 -6.31 -8.74
CA GLU A 102 -38.10 -7.52 -9.04
C GLU A 102 -37.04 -7.25 -10.11
N SER A 103 -37.38 -6.44 -11.13
CA SER A 103 -36.44 -6.05 -12.19
C SER A 103 -35.34 -5.15 -11.64
N GLN A 104 -35.67 -4.21 -10.76
CA GLN A 104 -34.67 -3.35 -10.10
C GLN A 104 -33.72 -4.19 -9.23
N VAL A 105 -34.26 -5.13 -8.44
CA VAL A 105 -33.46 -6.02 -7.57
C VAL A 105 -32.48 -6.87 -8.39
N GLU A 106 -32.96 -7.52 -9.45
CA GLU A 106 -32.10 -8.36 -10.30
C GLU A 106 -31.04 -7.52 -11.02
N GLY A 107 -31.42 -6.35 -11.52
CA GLY A 107 -30.48 -5.44 -12.17
C GLY A 107 -29.44 -4.86 -11.23
N PHE A 108 -29.82 -4.51 -10.00
CA PHE A 108 -28.89 -4.07 -8.97
C PHE A 108 -27.87 -5.17 -8.63
N ARG A 109 -28.33 -6.42 -8.45
CA ARG A 109 -27.44 -7.58 -8.25
C ARG A 109 -26.48 -7.79 -9.42
N LYS A 110 -26.95 -7.74 -10.67
CA LYS A 110 -26.10 -7.84 -11.86
C LYS A 110 -25.00 -6.79 -11.87
N GLN A 111 -25.34 -5.56 -11.53
CA GLN A 111 -24.38 -4.45 -11.48
C GLN A 111 -23.40 -4.59 -10.30
N ILE A 112 -23.85 -5.01 -9.11
CA ILE A 112 -22.93 -5.31 -7.99
C ILE A 112 -21.95 -6.42 -8.37
N ARG A 113 -22.41 -7.48 -9.04
CA ARG A 113 -21.53 -8.57 -9.49
C ARG A 113 -20.49 -8.08 -10.50
N LEU A 114 -20.88 -7.19 -11.41
CA LEU A 114 -19.95 -6.52 -12.32
C LEU A 114 -18.93 -5.67 -11.55
N ALA A 115 -19.37 -4.87 -10.59
CA ALA A 115 -18.49 -4.06 -9.76
C ALA A 115 -17.51 -4.92 -8.95
N LYS A 116 -17.97 -6.06 -8.43
CA LYS A 116 -17.17 -7.07 -7.74
C LYS A 116 -16.15 -7.73 -8.66
N GLU A 117 -16.56 -8.14 -9.87
CA GLU A 117 -15.68 -8.68 -10.90
C GLU A 117 -14.56 -7.70 -11.26
N MET A 118 -14.86 -6.41 -11.31
CA MET A 118 -13.92 -5.35 -11.69
C MET A 118 -13.29 -4.61 -10.50
N ASN A 119 -13.60 -5.05 -9.28
CA ASN A 119 -13.15 -4.45 -8.01
C ASN A 119 -13.24 -2.91 -7.98
N ILE A 120 -14.31 -2.38 -8.57
CA ILE A 120 -14.55 -0.95 -8.69
C ILE A 120 -15.67 -0.51 -7.74
N PRO A 121 -15.54 0.64 -7.05
CA PRO A 121 -16.58 1.11 -6.15
C PRO A 121 -17.94 1.26 -6.82
N ILE A 122 -19.00 1.16 -6.02
CA ILE A 122 -20.37 1.45 -6.46
C ILE A 122 -20.89 2.79 -5.91
N VAL A 123 -21.65 3.51 -6.72
CA VAL A 123 -22.44 4.69 -6.28
C VAL A 123 -23.89 4.25 -6.17
N ILE A 124 -24.39 4.20 -4.94
CA ILE A 124 -25.65 3.54 -4.58
C ILE A 124 -26.76 4.57 -4.44
N HIS A 125 -27.76 4.44 -5.30
CA HIS A 125 -29.08 5.05 -5.13
C HIS A 125 -29.95 4.17 -4.26
N SER A 126 -30.58 4.76 -3.25
CA SER A 126 -31.59 4.06 -2.48
C SER A 126 -32.66 5.04 -2.06
N ARG A 127 -33.88 4.83 -2.55
CA ARG A 127 -35.04 5.66 -2.21
C ARG A 127 -36.24 4.80 -1.88
N ASP A 128 -36.77 4.98 -0.67
CA ASP A 128 -37.87 4.17 -0.10
C ASP A 128 -37.61 2.65 -0.13
N ALA A 129 -36.33 2.25 -0.20
CA ALA A 129 -35.89 0.88 -0.46
C ALA A 129 -34.72 0.42 0.43
N PHE A 130 -34.43 1.14 1.52
CA PHE A 130 -33.22 0.96 2.32
C PHE A 130 -32.94 -0.48 2.77
N PHE A 131 -33.95 -1.17 3.33
CA PHE A 131 -33.76 -2.52 3.85
C PHE A 131 -33.41 -3.52 2.74
N ASP A 132 -34.07 -3.43 1.59
CA ASP A 132 -33.78 -4.29 0.45
C ASP A 132 -32.40 -3.95 -0.14
N THR A 133 -32.03 -2.67 -0.21
CA THR A 133 -30.68 -2.25 -0.60
C THR A 133 -29.61 -2.89 0.29
N ILE A 134 -29.75 -2.79 1.61
CA ILE A 134 -28.78 -3.35 2.57
C ILE A 134 -28.74 -4.88 2.50
N SER A 135 -29.90 -5.54 2.41
CA SER A 135 -29.98 -7.00 2.28
C SER A 135 -29.23 -7.48 1.04
N ILE A 136 -29.45 -6.84 -0.11
CA ILE A 136 -28.79 -7.20 -1.36
C ILE A 136 -27.27 -7.02 -1.26
N LEU A 137 -26.81 -5.90 -0.69
CA LEU A 137 -25.37 -5.64 -0.52
C LEU A 137 -24.70 -6.68 0.38
N TYR A 138 -25.40 -7.09 1.45
CA TYR A 138 -24.95 -8.15 2.35
C TYR A 138 -24.86 -9.51 1.64
N ASP A 139 -25.91 -9.88 0.91
CA ASP A 139 -25.98 -11.15 0.17
C ASP A 139 -24.90 -11.26 -0.91
N GLU A 140 -24.66 -10.17 -1.66
CA GLU A 140 -23.62 -10.15 -2.70
C GLU A 140 -22.20 -10.02 -2.09
N GLY A 141 -22.09 -9.65 -0.81
CA GLY A 141 -20.83 -9.52 -0.08
C GLY A 141 -19.88 -8.49 -0.73
N TYR A 142 -20.40 -7.34 -1.13
CA TYR A 142 -19.61 -6.27 -1.76
C TYR A 142 -19.88 -4.92 -1.08
N PHE A 143 -18.85 -4.37 -0.43
CA PHE A 143 -18.98 -3.25 0.51
C PHE A 143 -18.14 -2.02 0.16
N LYS A 144 -17.74 -1.91 -1.11
CA LYS A 144 -16.89 -0.82 -1.60
C LYS A 144 -17.74 0.19 -2.36
N GLY A 145 -18.08 1.32 -1.75
CA GLY A 145 -18.88 2.33 -2.42
C GLY A 145 -19.32 3.50 -1.55
N VAL A 146 -20.24 4.29 -2.10
CA VAL A 146 -20.89 5.42 -1.44
C VAL A 146 -22.41 5.31 -1.58
N PHE A 147 -23.14 5.60 -0.51
CA PHE A 147 -24.55 5.96 -0.62
C PHE A 147 -24.64 7.43 -0.98
N HIS A 148 -25.01 7.71 -2.22
CA HIS A 148 -25.16 9.08 -2.69
C HIS A 148 -26.51 9.65 -2.22
N SER A 149 -26.57 10.97 -2.13
CA SER A 149 -27.74 11.77 -1.81
C SER A 149 -28.55 11.18 -0.66
N PHE A 150 -27.85 10.78 0.41
CA PHE A 150 -28.43 10.03 1.51
C PHE A 150 -29.64 10.78 2.09
N ASP A 151 -30.80 10.12 2.16
CA ASP A 151 -32.07 10.70 2.63
C ASP A 151 -32.74 9.84 3.71
N TYR A 152 -31.94 9.22 4.59
CA TYR A 152 -32.43 8.42 5.71
C TYR A 152 -31.95 8.96 7.06
N GLY A 153 -32.33 8.27 8.15
CA GLY A 153 -32.05 8.68 9.52
C GLY A 153 -30.79 8.08 10.14
N VAL A 154 -30.67 8.27 11.45
CA VAL A 154 -29.52 7.88 12.28
C VAL A 154 -29.32 6.36 12.34
N LEU A 155 -30.40 5.56 12.28
CA LEU A 155 -30.31 4.10 12.36
C LEU A 155 -29.76 3.54 11.05
N GLU A 156 -30.23 4.07 9.93
CA GLU A 156 -29.83 3.68 8.59
C GLU A 156 -28.36 4.04 8.35
N VAL A 157 -27.93 5.25 8.70
CA VAL A 157 -26.55 5.67 8.46
C VAL A 157 -25.56 4.84 9.27
N LYS A 158 -25.91 4.42 10.49
CA LYS A 158 -25.08 3.50 11.29
C LYS A 158 -24.87 2.17 10.58
N LYS A 159 -25.93 1.58 10.03
CA LYS A 159 -25.83 0.32 9.27
C LYS A 159 -24.93 0.47 8.03
N VAL A 160 -25.08 1.59 7.30
CA VAL A 160 -24.23 1.89 6.15
C VAL A 160 -22.75 1.99 6.56
N LEU A 161 -22.46 2.66 7.68
CA LEU A 161 -21.11 2.82 8.20
C LEU A 161 -20.52 1.52 8.76
N ASP A 162 -21.32 0.68 9.42
CA ASP A 162 -20.90 -0.62 9.95
C ASP A 162 -20.46 -1.57 8.81
N MET A 163 -21.07 -1.43 7.63
CA MET A 163 -20.67 -2.15 6.42
C MET A 163 -19.43 -1.54 5.75
N GLY A 164 -18.96 -0.37 6.19
CA GLY A 164 -17.75 0.28 5.68
C GLY A 164 -17.95 1.24 4.51
N PHE A 165 -19.20 1.56 4.15
CA PHE A 165 -19.50 2.50 3.06
C PHE A 165 -19.24 3.96 3.43
N TYR A 166 -19.03 4.78 2.40
CA TYR A 166 -19.07 6.23 2.50
C TYR A 166 -20.51 6.73 2.39
N VAL A 167 -20.76 7.93 2.90
CA VAL A 167 -22.08 8.59 2.84
C VAL A 167 -21.90 9.98 2.26
N SER A 168 -22.69 10.29 1.24
CA SER A 168 -22.72 11.63 0.63
C SER A 168 -24.02 12.35 0.96
N PHE A 169 -23.93 13.66 1.15
CA PHE A 169 -25.08 14.52 1.41
C PHE A 169 -25.22 15.59 0.33
N SER A 170 -26.41 15.68 -0.24
CA SER A 170 -26.77 16.66 -1.25
C SER A 170 -27.40 17.92 -0.66
N GLY A 171 -27.89 18.81 -1.52
CA GLY A 171 -28.56 20.05 -1.12
C GLY A 171 -29.76 19.84 -0.19
N MET A 172 -30.30 18.62 -0.09
CA MET A 172 -31.39 18.26 0.83
C MET A 172 -31.10 18.62 2.28
N ILE A 173 -29.84 18.60 2.72
CA ILE A 173 -29.47 18.96 4.09
C ILE A 173 -29.84 20.41 4.44
N THR A 174 -29.95 21.27 3.42
CA THR A 174 -30.35 22.68 3.56
C THR A 174 -31.87 22.89 3.54
N PHE A 175 -32.66 21.87 3.18
CA PHE A 175 -34.11 22.02 3.00
C PHE A 175 -34.85 22.10 4.34
N ASN A 176 -36.00 22.79 4.35
CA ASN A 176 -36.86 22.80 5.53
C ASN A 176 -37.35 21.38 5.88
N LYS A 177 -37.54 21.10 7.17
CA LYS A 177 -38.08 19.81 7.69
C LYS A 177 -37.26 18.57 7.33
N ARG A 178 -35.93 18.65 7.45
CA ARG A 178 -34.99 17.54 7.23
C ARG A 178 -34.11 17.27 8.46
N ASP A 179 -34.72 17.29 9.66
CA ASP A 179 -33.97 17.21 10.92
C ASP A 179 -33.34 15.83 11.14
N GLU A 180 -34.05 14.75 10.80
CA GLU A 180 -33.50 13.39 10.88
C GLU A 180 -32.25 13.20 10.00
N LEU A 181 -32.28 13.77 8.79
CA LEU A 181 -31.13 13.77 7.89
C LEU A 181 -29.93 14.54 8.47
N ARG A 182 -30.19 15.68 9.13
CA ARG A 182 -29.14 16.46 9.80
C ARG A 182 -28.55 15.70 10.99
N GLU A 183 -29.37 14.99 11.75
CA GLU A 183 -28.86 14.15 12.84
C GLU A 183 -28.02 12.99 12.31
N ALA A 184 -28.41 12.37 11.20
CA ALA A 184 -27.58 11.39 10.51
C ALA A 184 -26.24 12.01 10.07
N ALA A 185 -26.27 13.18 9.42
CA ALA A 185 -25.08 13.91 8.98
C ALA A 185 -24.11 14.29 10.11
N LYS A 186 -24.62 14.55 11.32
CA LYS A 186 -23.78 14.87 12.49
C LYS A 186 -22.95 13.69 12.96
N ILE A 187 -23.46 12.46 12.82
CA ILE A 187 -22.80 11.27 13.34
C ILE A 187 -21.86 10.59 12.35
N VAL A 188 -21.94 10.92 11.05
CA VAL A 188 -21.03 10.38 10.04
C VAL A 188 -19.58 10.75 10.38
N PRO A 189 -18.66 9.76 10.52
CA PRO A 189 -17.23 10.01 10.69
C PRO A 189 -16.68 10.86 9.54
N LEU A 190 -15.78 11.78 9.86
CA LEU A 190 -15.25 12.71 8.86
C LEU A 190 -14.47 11.98 7.76
N ASP A 191 -13.87 10.84 8.04
CA ASP A 191 -13.14 9.99 7.08
C ASP A 191 -14.07 9.07 6.24
N ARG A 192 -15.39 9.23 6.35
CA ARG A 192 -16.40 8.52 5.55
C ARG A 192 -17.42 9.45 4.86
N LEU A 193 -17.14 10.75 4.89
CA LEU A 193 -18.04 11.79 4.41
C LEU A 193 -17.69 12.24 2.99
N LEU A 194 -18.69 12.31 2.12
CA LEU A 194 -18.66 13.05 0.87
C LEU A 194 -19.77 14.12 0.83
N LEU A 195 -19.66 15.06 -0.11
CA LEU A 195 -20.65 16.11 -0.36
C LEU A 195 -20.81 16.28 -1.87
N GLU A 196 -22.03 16.57 -2.29
CA GLU A 196 -22.39 16.65 -3.70
C GLU A 196 -23.57 17.57 -3.94
N THR A 197 -23.84 17.90 -5.20
CA THR A 197 -25.03 18.65 -5.57
C THR A 197 -26.19 17.80 -6.01
N ASP A 198 -25.93 16.64 -6.62
CA ASP A 198 -26.90 15.89 -7.42
C ASP A 198 -27.51 16.75 -8.54
N SER A 199 -26.70 17.68 -9.09
CA SER A 199 -27.14 18.61 -10.15
C SER A 199 -27.57 17.85 -11.40
N PRO A 200 -28.62 18.28 -12.14
CA PRO A 200 -29.35 19.55 -12.05
C PRO A 200 -30.42 19.58 -10.95
N TYR A 201 -30.56 18.51 -10.17
CA TYR A 201 -31.57 18.35 -9.14
C TYR A 201 -31.12 18.93 -7.80
N LEU A 202 -32.03 18.88 -6.82
CA LEU A 202 -31.76 19.14 -5.39
C LEU A 202 -31.05 20.46 -5.07
N THR A 203 -31.33 21.54 -5.82
CA THR A 203 -30.73 22.87 -5.63
C THR A 203 -30.80 23.33 -4.16
N PRO A 204 -29.65 23.62 -3.51
CA PRO A 204 -29.59 23.98 -2.09
C PRO A 204 -30.26 25.35 -1.82
N VAL A 205 -30.75 25.55 -0.60
CA VAL A 205 -31.21 26.86 -0.10
C VAL A 205 -29.98 27.80 -0.03
N PRO A 206 -30.07 29.06 -0.53
CA PRO A 206 -31.27 29.80 -0.92
C PRO A 206 -31.67 29.72 -2.40
N LEU A 207 -31.00 28.90 -3.22
CA LEU A 207 -31.21 28.83 -4.67
C LEU A 207 -32.34 27.88 -5.10
N ARG A 208 -33.11 27.34 -4.15
CA ARG A 208 -34.26 26.44 -4.39
C ARG A 208 -35.18 26.98 -5.49
N GLY A 209 -35.61 26.08 -6.37
CA GLY A 209 -36.49 26.39 -7.50
C GLY A 209 -35.77 26.85 -8.77
N LYS A 210 -34.45 27.10 -8.70
CA LYS A 210 -33.59 27.29 -9.89
C LYS A 210 -32.92 25.97 -10.28
N LYS A 211 -32.45 25.88 -11.53
CA LYS A 211 -31.59 24.78 -12.00
C LYS A 211 -30.33 24.71 -11.13
N ASN A 212 -29.95 23.51 -10.68
CA ASN A 212 -28.74 23.34 -9.89
C ASN A 212 -27.49 23.36 -10.78
N MET A 213 -26.39 23.85 -10.23
CA MET A 213 -25.07 23.90 -10.88
C MET A 213 -24.06 23.21 -9.95
N PRO A 214 -23.08 22.45 -10.46
CA PRO A 214 -22.06 21.80 -9.63
C PRO A 214 -21.34 22.73 -8.64
N HIS A 215 -21.09 23.99 -9.05
CA HIS A 215 -20.50 25.01 -8.18
C HIS A 215 -21.32 25.32 -6.93
N ASN A 216 -22.63 25.05 -6.92
CA ASN A 216 -23.46 25.22 -5.73
C ASN A 216 -23.10 24.23 -4.60
N VAL A 217 -22.23 23.25 -4.84
CA VAL A 217 -21.70 22.38 -3.78
C VAL A 217 -21.04 23.22 -2.68
N GLU A 218 -20.48 24.39 -3.00
CA GLU A 218 -19.91 25.30 -2.00
C GLU A 218 -20.93 25.70 -0.91
N ILE A 219 -22.20 25.92 -1.27
CA ILE A 219 -23.28 26.22 -0.32
C ILE A 219 -23.50 25.03 0.63
N ILE A 220 -23.37 23.82 0.12
CA ILE A 220 -23.55 22.58 0.88
C ILE A 220 -22.38 22.39 1.85
N TYR A 221 -21.15 22.64 1.41
CA TYR A 221 -19.98 22.67 2.28
C TYR A 221 -20.10 23.73 3.38
N ASP A 222 -20.56 24.94 3.06
CA ASP A 222 -20.79 26.00 4.05
C ASP A 222 -21.81 25.58 5.09
N TYR A 223 -22.92 25.01 4.64
CA TYR A 223 -23.95 24.50 5.53
C TYR A 223 -23.42 23.38 6.43
N PHE A 224 -22.71 22.42 5.85
CA PHE A 224 -22.19 21.26 6.58
C PHE A 224 -21.09 21.64 7.58
N ALA A 225 -20.20 22.56 7.19
CA ALA A 225 -19.16 23.12 8.05
C ALA A 225 -19.77 23.77 9.31
N ASN A 226 -20.82 24.58 9.12
CA ASN A 226 -21.58 25.17 10.22
C ASN A 226 -22.30 24.12 11.07
N LEU A 227 -22.93 23.13 10.44
CA LEU A 227 -23.64 22.04 11.12
C LEU A 227 -22.72 21.23 12.05
N ARG A 228 -21.45 21.01 11.64
CA ARG A 228 -20.46 20.23 12.39
C ARG A 228 -19.49 21.06 13.24
N GLY A 229 -19.52 22.39 13.14
CA GLY A 229 -18.56 23.27 13.81
C GLY A 229 -17.12 23.08 13.30
N ILE A 230 -16.94 22.79 12.01
CA ILE A 230 -15.62 22.52 11.40
C ILE A 230 -15.25 23.68 10.46
N ARG A 231 -13.97 24.04 10.43
CA ARG A 231 -13.47 25.00 9.44
C ARG A 231 -13.67 24.48 8.02
N LYS A 232 -14.21 25.33 7.14
CA LYS A 232 -14.45 25.06 5.71
C LYS A 232 -13.23 24.48 4.99
N ASP A 233 -12.05 25.11 5.13
CA ASP A 233 -10.80 24.63 4.49
C ASP A 233 -10.40 23.22 4.91
N THR A 234 -10.69 22.86 6.17
CA THR A 234 -10.43 21.52 6.71
C THR A 234 -11.39 20.52 6.10
N LEU A 235 -12.68 20.88 6.02
CA LEU A 235 -13.71 20.05 5.38
C LEU A 235 -13.39 19.79 3.89
N TYR A 236 -12.90 20.81 3.17
CA TYR A 236 -12.43 20.66 1.79
C TYR A 236 -11.37 19.57 1.66
N LYS A 237 -10.33 19.63 2.50
CA LYS A 237 -9.23 18.64 2.48
C LYS A 237 -9.73 17.24 2.83
N ILE A 238 -10.60 17.13 3.83
CA ILE A 238 -11.17 15.86 4.28
C ILE A 238 -11.99 15.21 3.15
N VAL A 239 -12.97 15.92 2.61
CA VAL A 239 -13.83 15.38 1.55
C VAL A 239 -13.00 15.07 0.29
N CYS A 240 -12.01 15.91 -0.02
CA CYS A 240 -11.07 15.65 -1.11
C CYS A 240 -10.32 14.33 -0.93
N ASN A 241 -9.71 14.11 0.23
CA ASN A 241 -9.01 12.87 0.54
C ASN A 241 -9.95 11.66 0.49
N ASN A 242 -11.15 11.79 1.06
CA ASN A 242 -12.16 10.73 1.05
C ASN A 242 -12.57 10.33 -0.36
N PHE A 243 -12.80 11.30 -1.25
CA PHE A 243 -13.17 11.06 -2.64
C PHE A 243 -12.09 10.25 -3.35
N PHE A 244 -10.83 10.67 -3.24
CA PHE A 244 -9.73 9.95 -3.88
C PHE A 244 -9.44 8.59 -3.24
N GLU A 245 -9.75 8.40 -1.95
CA GLU A 245 -9.56 7.12 -1.27
C GLU A 245 -10.65 6.10 -1.66
N ILE A 246 -11.94 6.49 -1.62
CA ILE A 246 -13.03 5.57 -1.99
C ILE A 246 -13.00 5.24 -3.48
N PHE A 247 -12.75 6.24 -4.32
CA PHE A 247 -12.72 6.09 -5.78
C PHE A 247 -11.35 5.72 -6.33
N LYS A 248 -10.44 5.29 -5.45
CA LYS A 248 -9.20 4.65 -5.85
C LYS A 248 -9.55 3.37 -6.61
N LYS A 249 -9.38 3.40 -7.94
CA LYS A 249 -9.44 2.20 -8.77
C LYS A 249 -8.48 1.18 -8.19
N THR A 250 -9.02 0.06 -7.69
CA THR A 250 -8.21 -1.11 -7.41
C THR A 250 -8.17 -1.87 -8.72
N SER A 251 -7.11 -1.67 -9.47
CA SER A 251 -6.97 -2.03 -10.89
C SER A 251 -7.35 -3.50 -11.16
N LEU A 252 -8.52 -3.74 -11.75
CA LEU A 252 -8.86 -4.95 -12.50
C LEU A 252 -9.11 -4.58 -13.97
N THR A 253 -8.03 -4.21 -14.65
CA THR A 253 -7.82 -4.56 -16.05
C THR A 253 -6.34 -4.58 -16.38
N MET A 254 -5.96 -5.57 -17.18
CA MET A 254 -4.62 -5.81 -17.69
C MET A 254 -3.95 -4.52 -18.18
N GLY A 255 -2.87 -4.14 -17.50
CA GLY A 255 -1.87 -3.18 -17.98
C GLY A 255 -1.76 -1.88 -17.17
N LYS A 256 -0.96 -1.90 -16.08
CA LYS A 256 -0.27 -0.77 -15.42
C LYS A 256 -1.13 0.50 -15.20
N GLU A 257 -1.60 0.80 -13.99
CA GLU A 257 -0.78 1.25 -12.86
C GLU A 257 -1.31 0.68 -11.53
N VAL A 258 -0.71 -0.41 -11.08
CA VAL A 258 -0.43 -0.61 -9.65
C VAL A 258 0.45 0.58 -9.23
N SER A 259 0.43 1.04 -7.97
CA SER A 259 1.51 1.92 -7.50
C SER A 259 2.83 1.16 -7.67
N MET A 260 3.44 1.36 -8.82
CA MET A 260 4.56 0.59 -9.29
C MET A 260 5.75 1.11 -8.51
N PHE A 261 6.38 0.25 -7.69
CA PHE A 261 7.56 0.63 -6.91
C PHE A 261 8.71 0.84 -7.90
N LYS A 262 8.88 2.09 -8.33
CA LYS A 262 9.85 2.47 -9.35
C LYS A 262 11.25 2.31 -8.79
N ILE A 263 12.13 1.73 -9.60
CA ILE A 263 13.56 1.71 -9.33
C ILE A 263 14.09 3.08 -9.73
N LEU A 264 14.38 3.92 -8.74
CA LEU A 264 14.87 5.27 -8.96
C LEU A 264 16.38 5.28 -9.23
N ARG A 265 17.11 4.34 -8.62
CA ARG A 265 18.55 4.17 -8.81
C ARG A 265 18.92 2.71 -8.74
N LYS A 266 19.89 2.30 -9.56
CA LYS A 266 20.50 0.97 -9.51
C LYS A 266 22.02 1.10 -9.57
N GLU A 267 22.71 0.37 -8.69
CA GLU A 267 24.16 0.34 -8.66
C GLU A 267 24.67 -1.10 -8.52
N ILE A 268 25.73 -1.44 -9.25
CA ILE A 268 26.43 -2.72 -9.07
C ILE A 268 27.55 -2.49 -8.06
N LEU A 269 27.41 -3.10 -6.88
CA LEU A 269 28.35 -2.90 -5.77
C LEU A 269 29.55 -3.85 -5.83
N GLY A 270 29.43 -4.96 -6.55
CA GLY A 270 30.47 -5.97 -6.69
C GLY A 270 29.95 -7.18 -7.49
N PRO A 271 30.73 -8.26 -7.60
CA PRO A 271 30.32 -9.48 -8.28
C PRO A 271 29.02 -10.01 -7.70
N GLU A 272 28.02 -10.11 -8.56
CA GLU A 272 26.68 -10.56 -8.21
C GLU A 272 25.93 -9.71 -7.16
N MET A 273 26.40 -8.52 -6.80
CA MET A 273 25.75 -7.65 -5.79
C MET A 273 25.18 -6.38 -6.40
N VAL A 274 23.91 -6.11 -6.08
CA VAL A 274 23.14 -5.01 -6.67
C VAL A 274 22.44 -4.23 -5.57
N LEU A 275 22.52 -2.91 -5.67
CA LEU A 275 21.75 -1.94 -4.90
C LEU A 275 20.61 -1.42 -5.77
N MET A 276 19.42 -1.29 -5.18
CA MET A 276 18.30 -0.56 -5.76
C MET A 276 17.70 0.40 -4.76
N GLU A 277 17.56 1.65 -5.17
CA GLU A 277 16.72 2.65 -4.49
C GLU A 277 15.33 2.61 -5.10
N LEU A 278 14.32 2.42 -4.26
CA LEU A 278 12.93 2.23 -4.65
C LEU A 278 12.08 3.42 -4.16
N ASP A 279 11.18 3.88 -5.02
CA ASP A 279 10.11 4.81 -4.65
C ASP A 279 9.08 4.09 -3.76
N ALA A 280 9.11 4.36 -2.46
CA ALA A 280 8.32 3.65 -1.46
C ALA A 280 7.98 4.56 -0.25
N PRO A 281 7.22 5.65 -0.45
CA PRO A 281 7.05 6.71 0.56
C PRO A 281 6.32 6.24 1.82
N ASN A 282 5.45 5.25 1.72
CA ASN A 282 4.75 4.69 2.88
C ASN A 282 5.68 3.82 3.73
N VAL A 283 6.57 3.05 3.09
CA VAL A 283 7.56 2.23 3.77
C VAL A 283 8.60 3.13 4.44
N SER A 284 9.13 4.09 3.70
CA SER A 284 10.21 4.96 4.19
C SER A 284 9.76 5.87 5.34
N LYS A 285 8.47 6.18 5.51
CA LYS A 285 7.93 6.97 6.63
C LYS A 285 8.03 6.27 7.99
N THR A 286 8.01 4.94 8.01
CA THR A 286 7.93 4.15 9.26
C THR A 286 9.09 3.18 9.42
N ALA A 287 9.92 2.98 8.39
CA ALA A 287 11.08 2.11 8.45
C ALA A 287 12.02 2.47 9.61
N GLU A 288 12.51 1.45 10.30
CA GLU A 288 13.52 1.51 11.35
C GLU A 288 14.62 0.45 11.08
N PRO A 289 15.84 0.60 11.64
CA PRO A 289 16.91 -0.39 11.51
C PRO A 289 16.48 -1.79 11.99
N GLY A 290 16.92 -2.83 11.27
CA GLY A 290 16.56 -4.23 11.51
C GLY A 290 15.33 -4.71 10.73
N GLN A 291 14.53 -3.80 10.18
CA GLN A 291 13.34 -4.16 9.41
C GLN A 291 13.64 -4.50 7.94
N PHE A 292 12.73 -5.25 7.34
CA PHE A 292 12.82 -5.69 5.95
C PHE A 292 11.54 -5.42 5.16
N VAL A 293 11.61 -5.60 3.85
CA VAL A 293 10.45 -5.65 2.96
C VAL A 293 10.36 -7.02 2.33
N VAL A 294 9.17 -7.40 1.89
CA VAL A 294 9.02 -8.54 0.97
C VAL A 294 8.70 -8.01 -0.41
N VAL A 295 9.41 -8.54 -1.40
CA VAL A 295 9.41 -8.09 -2.78
C VAL A 295 8.90 -9.20 -3.69
N ARG A 296 8.07 -8.83 -4.68
CA ARG A 296 7.74 -9.68 -5.82
C ARG A 296 8.05 -8.92 -7.11
N VAL A 297 8.90 -9.51 -7.95
CA VAL A 297 9.48 -8.83 -9.12
C VAL A 297 8.47 -8.62 -10.26
N TYR A 298 7.55 -9.58 -10.44
CA TYR A 298 6.51 -9.58 -11.47
C TYR A 298 5.31 -10.42 -10.98
N GLU A 299 4.17 -10.31 -11.63
CA GLU A 299 2.89 -10.89 -11.16
C GLU A 299 2.95 -12.39 -10.81
N LYS A 300 3.62 -13.21 -11.63
CA LYS A 300 3.78 -14.66 -11.40
C LYS A 300 5.05 -15.02 -10.61
N GLY A 301 5.76 -14.01 -10.10
CA GLY A 301 6.98 -14.21 -9.32
C GLY A 301 6.69 -14.68 -7.91
N GLU A 302 7.70 -15.25 -7.26
CA GLU A 302 7.63 -15.55 -5.82
C GLU A 302 7.89 -14.29 -4.98
N ARG A 303 7.55 -14.38 -3.68
CA ARG A 303 7.77 -13.33 -2.68
C ARG A 303 9.07 -13.61 -1.95
N ILE A 304 10.02 -12.69 -1.96
CA ILE A 304 11.31 -12.82 -1.27
C ILE A 304 11.52 -11.71 -0.24
N PRO A 305 12.02 -12.01 0.98
CA PRO A 305 12.39 -10.97 1.95
C PRO A 305 13.72 -10.32 1.57
N LEU A 306 13.80 -8.99 1.64
CA LEU A 306 15.02 -8.20 1.45
C LEU A 306 15.08 -7.09 2.50
N THR A 307 16.20 -6.97 3.21
CA THR A 307 16.35 -5.97 4.27
C THR A 307 16.36 -4.54 3.72
N ILE A 308 15.80 -3.61 4.50
CA ILE A 308 15.91 -2.18 4.22
C ILE A 308 17.32 -1.73 4.65
N ALA A 309 18.23 -1.61 3.69
CA ALA A 309 19.62 -1.24 3.94
C ALA A 309 19.80 0.27 4.20
N ASP A 310 18.89 1.09 3.67
CA ASP A 310 18.82 2.53 3.96
C ASP A 310 17.42 3.07 3.63
N PHE A 311 17.09 4.27 4.08
CA PHE A 311 15.84 4.95 3.72
C PHE A 311 15.97 6.47 3.83
N ASP A 312 15.26 7.19 2.97
CA ASP A 312 15.15 8.64 2.99
C ASP A 312 13.67 9.04 3.15
N ARG A 313 13.35 9.57 4.34
CA ARG A 313 11.97 9.97 4.68
C ARG A 313 11.51 11.19 3.87
N VAL A 314 12.44 12.04 3.43
CA VAL A 314 12.13 13.27 2.68
C VAL A 314 11.90 12.94 1.21
N LYS A 315 12.78 12.12 0.62
CA LYS A 315 12.62 11.65 -0.77
C LYS A 315 11.54 10.59 -0.94
N GLY A 316 11.12 9.94 0.15
CA GLY A 316 10.13 8.87 0.08
C GLY A 316 10.73 7.54 -0.39
N THR A 317 12.02 7.30 -0.19
CA THR A 317 12.73 6.15 -0.78
C THR A 317 13.22 5.15 0.26
N ILE A 318 13.32 3.88 -0.16
CA ILE A 318 14.04 2.84 0.56
C ILE A 318 15.15 2.28 -0.33
N THR A 319 16.23 1.82 0.27
CA THR A 319 17.33 1.14 -0.43
C THR A 319 17.33 -0.33 -0.02
N ILE A 320 17.32 -1.21 -1.02
CA ILE A 320 17.57 -2.64 -0.87
C ILE A 320 18.92 -2.98 -1.48
N VAL A 321 19.64 -3.91 -0.87
CA VAL A 321 20.87 -4.50 -1.44
C VAL A 321 20.70 -6.00 -1.43
N PHE A 322 20.94 -6.63 -2.57
CA PHE A 322 20.75 -8.07 -2.73
C PHE A 322 21.87 -8.71 -3.55
N GLN A 323 22.07 -10.00 -3.33
CA GLN A 323 22.98 -10.83 -4.09
C GLN A 323 22.20 -11.71 -5.08
N LYS A 324 22.69 -11.83 -6.31
CA LYS A 324 22.14 -12.73 -7.33
C LYS A 324 22.54 -14.17 -7.02
N ILE A 325 21.66 -14.91 -6.34
CA ILE A 325 21.92 -16.29 -5.87
C ILE A 325 20.95 -17.34 -6.43
N GLY A 326 19.79 -16.92 -6.91
CA GLY A 326 18.78 -17.79 -7.54
C GLY A 326 17.93 -17.04 -8.56
N LYS A 327 16.93 -17.72 -9.14
CA LYS A 327 16.07 -17.19 -10.21
C LYS A 327 15.59 -15.76 -9.92
N THR A 328 14.90 -15.56 -8.80
CA THR A 328 14.21 -14.30 -8.53
C THR A 328 15.20 -13.14 -8.33
N THR A 329 16.30 -13.36 -7.64
CA THR A 329 17.35 -12.34 -7.49
C THR A 329 18.08 -12.03 -8.79
N HIS A 330 18.31 -13.02 -9.67
CA HIS A 330 18.87 -12.77 -11.00
C HIS A 330 17.91 -11.97 -11.87
N LEU A 331 16.63 -12.35 -11.88
CA LEU A 331 15.58 -11.63 -12.59
C LEU A 331 15.42 -10.20 -12.05
N LEU A 332 15.44 -10.00 -10.73
CA LEU A 332 15.45 -8.67 -10.13
C LEU A 332 16.66 -7.89 -10.66
N GLY A 333 17.84 -8.52 -10.66
CA GLY A 333 19.08 -7.94 -11.19
C GLY A 333 19.03 -7.54 -12.67
N THR A 334 18.09 -8.02 -13.48
CA THR A 334 17.95 -7.57 -14.88
C THR A 334 17.14 -6.29 -15.03
N LYS A 335 16.36 -5.90 -14.00
CA LYS A 335 15.58 -4.65 -13.99
C LYS A 335 16.50 -3.43 -14.07
N LYS A 336 16.02 -2.37 -14.72
CA LYS A 336 16.73 -1.10 -14.95
C LYS A 336 16.11 0.03 -14.13
N GLU A 337 16.82 1.14 -14.02
CA GLU A 337 16.24 2.39 -13.53
C GLU A 337 15.02 2.77 -14.38
N GLY A 338 13.96 3.25 -13.74
CA GLY A 338 12.66 3.50 -14.36
C GLY A 338 11.75 2.27 -14.47
N ASP A 339 12.28 1.04 -14.37
CA ASP A 339 11.44 -0.15 -14.23
C ASP A 339 10.72 -0.15 -12.88
N SER A 340 9.77 -1.06 -12.73
CA SER A 340 9.00 -1.20 -11.51
C SER A 340 8.87 -2.65 -11.06
N LEU A 341 8.75 -2.82 -9.75
CA LEU A 341 8.46 -4.10 -9.12
C LEU A 341 6.95 -4.27 -8.97
N ALA A 342 6.47 -5.50 -9.04
CA ALA A 342 5.04 -5.79 -8.91
C ALA A 342 4.55 -5.49 -7.50
N ASP A 343 5.31 -5.91 -6.48
CA ASP A 343 4.97 -5.64 -5.08
C ASP A 343 6.22 -5.38 -4.25
N VAL A 344 6.10 -4.41 -3.35
CA VAL A 344 7.00 -4.18 -2.22
C VAL A 344 6.10 -3.88 -1.03
N PHE A 345 6.19 -4.66 0.05
CA PHE A 345 5.43 -4.35 1.26
C PHE A 345 6.30 -4.47 2.50
N GLY A 346 6.07 -3.52 3.42
CA GLY A 346 6.75 -3.36 4.69
C GLY A 346 6.58 -1.93 5.22
N PRO A 347 7.40 -1.51 6.19
CA PRO A 347 8.45 -2.31 6.82
C PRO A 347 7.87 -3.47 7.63
N LEU A 348 8.58 -4.59 7.69
CA LEU A 348 8.22 -5.82 8.39
C LEU A 348 9.31 -6.20 9.39
N GLY A 349 8.94 -7.04 10.35
CA GLY A 349 9.80 -7.39 11.47
C GLY A 349 9.85 -6.30 12.54
N ASN A 350 10.25 -6.71 13.73
CA ASN A 350 10.53 -5.83 14.84
C ASN A 350 11.84 -5.06 14.57
N PRO A 351 11.89 -3.75 14.84
CA PRO A 351 13.13 -2.99 14.82
C PRO A 351 14.17 -3.59 15.77
N THR A 352 15.45 -3.47 15.43
CA THR A 352 16.54 -3.86 16.33
C THR A 352 16.48 -3.06 17.62
N GLU A 353 16.61 -3.72 18.77
CA GLU A 353 16.73 -3.06 20.07
C GLU A 353 18.06 -2.28 20.16
N ILE A 354 17.98 -0.95 20.10
CA ILE A 354 19.13 -0.06 20.07
C ILE A 354 19.04 1.01 21.16
N GLU A 355 19.91 0.88 22.16
CA GLU A 355 20.06 1.80 23.29
C GLU A 355 21.52 2.24 23.44
N SER A 356 21.84 2.97 24.51
CA SER A 356 23.22 3.31 24.89
C SER A 356 23.80 2.19 25.76
N PHE A 357 24.41 1.20 25.12
CA PHE A 357 25.02 0.06 25.79
C PHE A 357 26.44 0.34 26.28
N GLY A 358 27.23 1.12 25.52
CA GLY A 358 28.66 1.33 25.74
C GLY A 358 29.47 0.88 24.53
N LYS A 359 30.49 0.05 24.73
CA LYS A 359 31.26 -0.55 23.63
C LYS A 359 30.52 -1.74 23.02
N VAL A 360 30.29 -1.69 21.71
CA VAL A 360 29.56 -2.73 20.96
C VAL A 360 30.37 -3.17 19.74
N VAL A 361 30.24 -4.45 19.39
CA VAL A 361 30.83 -5.02 18.17
C VAL A 361 29.72 -5.37 17.19
N VAL A 362 29.88 -4.96 15.93
CA VAL A 362 28.97 -5.34 14.84
C VAL A 362 29.74 -6.17 13.81
N VAL A 363 29.20 -7.33 13.45
CA VAL A 363 29.86 -8.32 12.57
C VAL A 363 29.01 -8.58 11.33
N GLY A 364 29.45 -8.07 10.18
CA GLY A 364 28.76 -8.21 8.89
C GLY A 364 29.52 -9.12 7.93
N GLY A 365 28.83 -10.09 7.32
CA GLY A 365 29.41 -10.98 6.30
C GLY A 365 28.78 -10.84 4.92
N GLY A 366 29.58 -10.48 3.92
CA GLY A 366 29.13 -10.31 2.54
C GLY A 366 27.94 -9.38 2.42
N ILE A 367 26.80 -9.87 1.90
CA ILE A 367 25.58 -9.07 1.78
C ILE A 367 25.03 -8.59 3.14
N GLY A 368 25.37 -9.27 4.24
CA GLY A 368 25.00 -8.90 5.62
C GLY A 368 25.59 -7.56 6.10
N ILE A 369 26.53 -6.97 5.35
CA ILE A 369 27.08 -5.66 5.63
C ILE A 369 26.08 -4.53 5.33
N ALA A 370 25.25 -4.71 4.29
CA ALA A 370 24.22 -3.74 3.95
C ALA A 370 23.15 -3.56 5.06
N PRO A 371 22.58 -4.63 5.66
CA PRO A 371 21.62 -4.50 6.76
C PRO A 371 22.26 -4.13 8.10
N ILE A 372 23.57 -4.36 8.31
CA ILE A 372 24.23 -3.95 9.56
C ILE A 372 24.59 -2.46 9.58
N TYR A 373 24.71 -1.82 8.42
CA TYR A 373 24.94 -0.38 8.29
C TYR A 373 23.90 0.49 9.04
N PRO A 374 22.57 0.37 8.81
CA PRO A 374 21.59 1.21 9.50
C PRO A 374 21.57 0.97 11.02
N ILE A 375 21.87 -0.25 11.47
CA ILE A 375 22.00 -0.60 12.89
C ILE A 375 23.21 0.12 13.49
N SER A 376 24.37 0.03 12.83
CA SER A 376 25.62 0.68 13.24
C SER A 376 25.46 2.20 13.32
N ARG A 377 24.82 2.80 12.31
CA ARG A 377 24.47 4.23 12.29
C ARG A 377 23.66 4.64 13.51
N LYS A 378 22.63 3.85 13.85
CA LYS A 378 21.75 4.17 14.98
C LYS A 378 22.44 3.94 16.32
N LEU A 379 23.23 2.86 16.49
CA LEU A 379 24.07 2.62 17.66
C LEU A 379 25.03 3.80 17.90
N LYS A 380 25.72 4.24 16.85
CA LYS A 380 26.63 5.38 16.91
C LYS A 380 25.91 6.67 17.32
N SER A 381 24.72 6.92 16.75
CA SER A 381 23.87 8.08 17.11
C SER A 381 23.38 8.05 18.56
N LYS A 382 23.35 6.88 19.21
CA LYS A 382 22.97 6.70 20.61
C LYS A 382 24.16 6.80 21.57
N GLY A 383 25.36 7.11 21.07
CA GLY A 383 26.56 7.31 21.88
C GLY A 383 27.35 6.04 22.18
N ASN A 384 27.07 4.93 21.49
CA ASN A 384 27.88 3.72 21.61
C ASN A 384 29.23 3.90 20.91
N GLU A 385 30.26 3.26 21.46
CA GLU A 385 31.53 3.02 20.76
C GLU A 385 31.36 1.79 19.87
N VAL A 386 31.43 1.98 18.54
CA VAL A 386 31.08 0.95 17.56
C VAL A 386 32.34 0.41 16.89
N ILE A 387 32.64 -0.86 17.16
CA ILE A 387 33.69 -1.62 16.47
C ILE A 387 33.03 -2.48 15.39
N SER A 388 33.28 -2.13 14.13
CA SER A 388 32.74 -2.85 12.98
C SER A 388 33.74 -3.85 12.44
N ILE A 389 33.32 -5.11 12.30
CA ILE A 389 34.04 -6.19 11.63
C ILE A 389 33.26 -6.56 10.39
N ILE A 390 33.82 -6.32 9.20
CA ILE A 390 33.18 -6.65 7.93
C ILE A 390 34.03 -7.64 7.13
N GLY A 391 33.40 -8.70 6.63
CA GLY A 391 34.10 -9.79 5.94
C GLY A 391 33.60 -10.05 4.54
N TYR A 392 34.52 -10.33 3.63
CA TYR A 392 34.24 -10.64 2.23
C TYR A 392 34.97 -11.91 1.77
N ARG A 393 34.55 -12.43 0.61
CA ARG A 393 35.23 -13.58 -0.01
C ARG A 393 36.63 -13.20 -0.53
N SER A 394 36.72 -12.07 -1.23
CA SER A 394 37.93 -11.49 -1.82
C SER A 394 37.74 -9.99 -2.04
N LYS A 395 38.81 -9.29 -2.44
CA LYS A 395 38.83 -7.84 -2.69
C LYS A 395 37.74 -7.37 -3.64
N ASP A 396 37.42 -8.16 -4.66
CA ASP A 396 36.41 -7.78 -5.66
C ASP A 396 35.00 -7.65 -5.07
N TYR A 397 34.74 -8.28 -3.92
CA TYR A 397 33.45 -8.21 -3.23
C TYR A 397 33.37 -7.07 -2.21
N VAL A 398 34.44 -6.30 -2.00
CA VAL A 398 34.44 -5.22 -1.01
C VAL A 398 33.51 -4.09 -1.47
N PHE A 399 32.51 -3.74 -0.66
CA PHE A 399 31.60 -2.62 -0.93
C PHE A 399 31.29 -1.84 0.35
N TRP A 400 30.88 -0.57 0.23
CA TRP A 400 30.45 0.25 1.39
C TRP A 400 31.46 0.38 2.55
N GLU A 401 32.76 0.17 2.29
CA GLU A 401 33.81 0.41 3.29
C GLU A 401 33.71 1.81 3.90
N GLU A 402 33.70 2.85 3.07
CA GLU A 402 33.61 4.24 3.52
C GLU A 402 32.29 4.55 4.23
N ARG A 403 31.18 3.92 3.79
CA ARG A 403 29.89 4.02 4.48
C ARG A 403 29.99 3.44 5.88
N MET A 404 30.54 2.24 6.04
CA MET A 404 30.74 1.61 7.34
C MET A 404 31.72 2.39 8.21
N ARG A 405 32.81 2.91 7.63
CA ARG A 405 33.79 3.75 8.32
C ARG A 405 33.13 4.99 8.93
N SER A 406 32.22 5.64 8.19
CA SER A 406 31.50 6.83 8.67
C SER A 406 30.58 6.60 9.88
N VAL A 407 30.24 5.35 10.19
CA VAL A 407 29.34 4.97 11.30
C VAL A 407 30.02 4.09 12.35
N SER A 408 31.36 4.03 12.33
CA SER A 408 32.17 3.20 13.23
C SER A 408 33.28 4.02 13.89
N ASP A 409 33.67 3.67 15.11
CA ASP A 409 34.89 4.18 15.76
C ASP A 409 36.12 3.43 15.27
N LYS A 410 35.97 2.12 15.08
CA LYS A 410 37.01 1.22 14.57
C LYS A 410 36.40 0.33 13.51
N LEU A 411 36.99 0.31 12.31
CA LEU A 411 36.58 -0.56 11.21
C LEU A 411 37.69 -1.56 10.91
N LEU A 412 37.36 -2.85 10.99
CA LEU A 412 38.23 -3.98 10.70
C LEU A 412 37.64 -4.76 9.51
N ILE A 413 38.48 -5.05 8.52
CA ILE A 413 38.06 -5.69 7.27
C ILE A 413 38.84 -6.98 7.11
N SER A 414 38.15 -8.08 6.78
CA SER A 414 38.79 -9.34 6.42
C SER A 414 38.35 -9.85 5.05
N THR A 415 39.27 -10.53 4.36
CA THR A 415 38.93 -11.38 3.21
C THR A 415 39.44 -12.79 3.41
N ASN A 416 38.65 -13.78 2.99
CA ASN A 416 39.01 -15.20 3.16
C ASN A 416 40.36 -15.55 2.51
N ASP A 417 40.68 -14.91 1.39
CA ASP A 417 41.92 -15.14 0.63
C ASP A 417 43.08 -14.21 1.01
N GLY A 418 42.84 -13.17 1.80
CA GLY A 418 43.83 -12.14 2.15
C GLY A 418 44.14 -11.13 1.05
N SER A 419 43.33 -11.06 0.00
CA SER A 419 43.48 -10.08 -1.08
C SER A 419 43.22 -8.63 -0.67
N TYR A 420 42.53 -8.41 0.45
CA TYR A 420 42.33 -7.07 1.04
C TYR A 420 42.08 -7.15 2.56
N GLY A 421 42.62 -6.19 3.32
CA GLY A 421 42.53 -6.21 4.78
C GLY A 421 43.23 -7.44 5.38
N GLU A 422 42.64 -8.03 6.41
CA GLU A 422 43.18 -9.19 7.09
C GLU A 422 42.78 -10.50 6.40
N LYS A 423 43.72 -11.44 6.30
CA LYS A 423 43.42 -12.77 5.78
C LYS A 423 42.67 -13.60 6.82
N GLY A 424 41.50 -14.10 6.47
CA GLY A 424 40.71 -15.00 7.31
C GLY A 424 39.23 -14.63 7.36
N PHE A 425 38.52 -15.31 8.26
CA PHE A 425 37.11 -15.07 8.50
C PHE A 425 36.91 -13.93 9.52
N VAL A 426 35.70 -13.37 9.54
CA VAL A 426 35.33 -12.36 10.55
C VAL A 426 35.46 -12.88 11.98
N THR A 427 35.36 -14.20 12.18
CA THR A 427 35.53 -14.84 13.49
C THR A 427 36.96 -14.81 13.99
N ASP A 428 37.94 -14.82 13.09
CA ASP A 428 39.36 -14.72 13.46
C ASP A 428 39.65 -13.30 13.99
N VAL A 429 39.11 -12.30 13.30
CA VAL A 429 39.18 -10.89 13.71
C VAL A 429 38.40 -10.66 15.01
N LEU A 430 37.19 -11.23 15.12
CA LEU A 430 36.36 -11.14 16.32
C LEU A 430 37.07 -11.74 17.53
N LYS A 431 37.70 -12.90 17.39
CA LYS A 431 38.45 -13.54 18.47
C LYS A 431 39.52 -12.60 19.02
N ARG A 432 40.34 -12.02 18.13
CA ARG A 432 41.35 -11.02 18.53
C ARG A 432 40.72 -9.81 19.21
N VAL A 433 39.63 -9.28 18.67
CA VAL A 433 38.90 -8.15 19.28
C VAL A 433 38.40 -8.49 20.69
N LEU A 434 37.88 -9.69 20.91
CA LEU A 434 37.42 -10.13 22.24
C LEU A 434 38.58 -10.34 23.23
N GLU A 435 39.78 -10.62 22.74
CA GLU A 435 41.00 -10.77 23.56
C GLU A 435 41.67 -9.41 23.86
N GLU A 436 41.63 -8.47 22.92
CA GLU A 436 42.28 -7.15 23.03
C GLU A 436 41.40 -6.07 23.68
N GLU A 437 40.10 -6.10 23.41
CA GLU A 437 39.16 -5.09 23.88
C GLU A 437 38.47 -5.53 25.17
N ASN A 438 38.56 -4.69 26.19
CA ASN A 438 37.79 -4.87 27.41
C ASN A 438 36.40 -4.23 27.28
N ASP A 439 35.46 -4.74 28.07
CA ASP A 439 34.13 -4.17 28.32
C ASP A 439 33.17 -4.13 27.12
N ILE A 440 33.27 -5.10 26.20
CA ILE A 440 32.28 -5.27 25.13
C ILE A 440 30.94 -5.67 25.74
N LYS A 441 29.92 -4.82 25.57
CA LYS A 441 28.59 -4.98 26.18
C LYS A 441 27.62 -5.77 25.33
N ARG A 442 27.78 -5.72 24.00
CA ARG A 442 26.87 -6.38 23.06
C ARG A 442 27.56 -6.66 21.74
N VAL A 443 27.21 -7.79 21.12
CA VAL A 443 27.60 -8.13 19.75
C VAL A 443 26.35 -8.22 18.88
N PHE A 444 26.41 -7.68 17.66
CA PHE A 444 25.38 -7.85 16.64
C PHE A 444 26.00 -8.58 15.44
N THR A 445 25.30 -9.55 14.86
CA THR A 445 25.80 -10.29 13.70
C THR A 445 24.74 -10.48 12.62
N ILE A 446 25.12 -10.21 11.37
CA ILE A 446 24.27 -10.41 10.20
C ILE A 446 25.10 -10.95 9.04
N GLY A 447 24.69 -12.09 8.49
CA GLY A 447 25.38 -12.73 7.37
C GLY A 447 24.86 -14.15 7.13
N PRO A 448 25.65 -15.02 6.49
CA PRO A 448 25.30 -16.42 6.33
C PRO A 448 25.03 -17.10 7.69
N ALA A 449 24.05 -18.00 7.77
CA ALA A 449 23.67 -18.67 9.02
C ALA A 449 24.86 -19.36 9.72
N ILE A 450 25.78 -19.96 8.95
CA ILE A 450 27.00 -20.58 9.48
C ILE A 450 27.96 -19.56 10.13
N MET A 451 28.03 -18.34 9.59
CA MET A 451 28.83 -17.26 10.16
C MET A 451 28.19 -16.76 11.46
N MET A 452 26.88 -16.53 11.47
CA MET A 452 26.16 -16.11 12.67
C MET A 452 26.25 -17.16 13.79
N LYS A 453 26.19 -18.46 13.44
CA LYS A 453 26.46 -19.57 14.37
C LYS A 453 27.86 -19.47 14.96
N ALA A 454 28.89 -19.30 14.12
CA ALA A 454 30.27 -19.21 14.59
C ALA A 454 30.52 -17.99 15.49
N VAL A 455 29.88 -16.84 15.22
CA VAL A 455 29.91 -15.67 16.10
C VAL A 455 29.20 -15.95 17.44
N SER A 456 28.05 -16.63 17.41
CA SER A 456 27.32 -17.07 18.61
C SER A 456 28.22 -17.94 19.50
N ASP A 457 28.85 -18.96 18.91
CA ASP A 457 29.71 -19.89 19.62
C ASP A 457 30.97 -19.21 20.17
N MET A 458 31.57 -18.27 19.41
CA MET A 458 32.75 -17.52 19.83
C MET A 458 32.47 -16.61 21.03
N THR A 459 31.28 -16.00 21.09
CA THR A 459 30.93 -15.01 22.12
C THR A 459 30.39 -15.65 23.40
N ARG A 460 29.95 -16.91 23.34
CA ARG A 460 29.35 -17.62 24.48
C ARG A 460 30.30 -17.76 25.69
N PRO A 461 31.58 -18.14 25.55
CA PRO A 461 32.50 -18.24 26.69
C PRO A 461 32.78 -16.89 27.38
N TYR A 462 32.61 -15.79 26.65
CA TYR A 462 32.80 -14.42 27.17
C TYR A 462 31.54 -13.87 27.87
N ASN A 463 30.42 -14.61 27.83
CA ASN A 463 29.14 -14.18 28.39
C ASN A 463 28.66 -12.81 27.87
N ILE A 464 28.92 -12.52 26.60
CA ILE A 464 28.49 -11.27 25.95
C ILE A 464 27.18 -11.53 25.23
N LYS A 465 26.17 -10.68 25.47
CA LYS A 465 24.87 -10.77 24.77
C LYS A 465 25.08 -10.56 23.27
N THR A 466 24.71 -11.55 22.48
CA THR A 466 24.90 -11.56 21.02
C THR A 466 23.56 -11.62 20.32
N ILE A 467 23.28 -10.66 19.44
CA ILE A 467 22.05 -10.58 18.65
C ILE A 467 22.35 -11.02 17.21
N ALA A 468 21.57 -11.97 16.69
CA ALA A 468 21.65 -12.41 15.30
C ALA A 468 20.36 -12.06 14.55
N SER A 469 20.49 -11.38 13.40
CA SER A 469 19.37 -11.15 12.47
C SER A 469 19.21 -12.35 11.56
N LEU A 470 18.21 -13.19 11.82
CA LEU A 470 18.04 -14.46 11.11
C LEU A 470 17.49 -14.26 9.69
N ASN A 471 17.92 -15.13 8.77
CA ASN A 471 17.56 -15.10 7.36
C ASN A 471 16.72 -16.32 6.94
N SER A 472 15.71 -16.70 7.73
CA SER A 472 14.84 -17.86 7.45
C SER A 472 14.00 -17.70 6.17
N LEU A 473 13.54 -18.83 5.60
CA LEU A 473 12.57 -18.82 4.48
C LEU A 473 11.29 -18.03 4.84
N MET A 474 10.81 -17.17 3.94
CA MET A 474 9.58 -16.41 4.15
C MET A 474 8.64 -16.48 2.94
N VAL A 475 7.34 -16.32 3.19
CA VAL A 475 6.31 -16.21 2.14
C VAL A 475 5.44 -14.97 2.39
N CYS A 476 4.66 -14.99 3.47
CA CYS A 476 3.76 -13.89 3.80
C CYS A 476 4.47 -12.70 4.47
N GLY A 477 5.50 -12.94 5.29
CA GLY A 477 6.19 -11.90 6.05
C GLY A 477 5.39 -11.28 7.21
N MET A 478 4.22 -11.83 7.56
CA MET A 478 3.25 -11.23 8.50
C MET A 478 2.77 -12.21 9.60
N GLY A 479 3.51 -13.27 9.89
CA GLY A 479 3.16 -14.26 10.91
C GLY A 479 2.04 -15.26 10.54
N MET A 480 1.46 -15.18 9.34
CA MET A 480 0.26 -15.94 8.99
C MET A 480 0.50 -17.42 8.64
N CYS A 481 1.68 -17.80 8.15
CA CYS A 481 1.89 -19.14 7.54
C CYS A 481 2.93 -20.02 8.25
N GLY A 482 3.74 -19.48 9.16
CA GLY A 482 4.79 -20.25 9.85
C GLY A 482 5.96 -20.73 8.97
N ALA A 483 6.08 -20.28 7.71
CA ALA A 483 7.22 -20.63 6.84
C ALA A 483 8.57 -20.22 7.45
N CYS A 484 8.59 -19.05 8.10
CA CYS A 484 9.77 -18.46 8.74
C CYS A 484 10.05 -18.95 10.16
N ARG A 485 9.41 -20.07 10.56
CA ARG A 485 9.60 -20.60 11.90
C ARG A 485 11.06 -20.99 12.15
N VAL A 486 11.47 -20.73 13.38
CA VAL A 486 12.76 -21.09 13.97
C VAL A 486 12.55 -21.54 15.41
N THR A 487 13.46 -22.35 15.94
CA THR A 487 13.46 -22.72 17.35
C THR A 487 14.41 -21.79 18.12
N VAL A 488 13.88 -21.10 19.12
CA VAL A 488 14.63 -20.20 20.02
C VAL A 488 14.30 -20.58 21.46
N ASN A 489 15.32 -20.98 22.22
CA ASN A 489 15.19 -21.48 23.60
C ASN A 489 14.15 -22.62 23.74
N GLY A 490 14.12 -23.54 22.76
CA GLY A 490 13.18 -24.66 22.73
C GLY A 490 11.75 -24.30 22.31
N GLU A 491 11.45 -23.02 22.06
CA GLU A 491 10.14 -22.56 21.59
C GLU A 491 10.14 -22.24 20.10
N THR A 492 9.03 -22.54 19.43
CA THR A 492 8.82 -22.09 18.04
C THR A 492 8.52 -20.58 18.03
N LYS A 493 9.32 -19.82 17.28
CA LYS A 493 9.13 -18.40 16.98
C LYS A 493 9.04 -18.17 15.48
N PHE A 494 8.39 -17.08 15.06
CA PHE A 494 8.26 -16.68 13.67
C PHE A 494 9.15 -15.47 13.39
N THR A 495 10.21 -15.67 12.60
CA THR A 495 11.21 -14.63 12.29
C THR A 495 10.60 -13.33 11.77
N CYS A 496 9.48 -13.38 11.02
CA CYS A 496 8.88 -12.18 10.44
C CYS A 496 8.00 -11.35 11.39
N SER A 497 7.49 -11.94 12.49
CA SER A 497 6.64 -11.24 13.48
C SER A 497 7.33 -11.07 14.83
N ASP A 498 8.12 -12.07 15.24
CA ASP A 498 8.78 -12.10 16.54
C ASP A 498 10.22 -11.56 16.43
N GLY A 499 10.83 -11.66 15.24
CA GLY A 499 12.20 -11.22 14.94
C GLY A 499 12.25 -10.06 13.96
N PRO A 500 13.26 -9.99 13.06
CA PRO A 500 14.20 -11.07 12.71
C PRO A 500 15.37 -11.25 13.68
N ASP A 501 15.53 -10.31 14.62
CA ASP A 501 16.59 -10.32 15.62
C ASP A 501 16.25 -11.22 16.80
N PHE A 502 17.15 -12.15 17.12
CA PHE A 502 17.05 -13.00 18.30
C PHE A 502 18.37 -13.05 19.07
N ASP A 503 18.32 -13.43 20.33
CA ASP A 503 19.52 -13.82 21.07
C ASP A 503 20.17 -15.04 20.41
N ALA A 504 21.33 -14.82 19.81
CA ALA A 504 22.07 -15.81 19.05
C ALA A 504 22.43 -17.03 19.91
N HIS A 505 22.60 -16.86 21.23
CA HIS A 505 22.93 -17.97 22.13
C HIS A 505 21.77 -18.94 22.32
N SER A 506 20.55 -18.53 21.98
CA SER A 506 19.32 -19.27 22.16
C SER A 506 18.78 -19.88 20.86
N VAL A 507 19.37 -19.59 19.70
CA VAL A 507 18.90 -20.04 18.38
C VAL A 507 19.40 -21.45 18.04
N ASP A 508 18.51 -22.31 17.54
CA ASP A 508 18.91 -23.56 16.88
C ASP A 508 19.35 -23.29 15.42
N PHE A 509 20.65 -23.02 15.24
CA PHE A 509 21.23 -22.76 13.92
C PHE A 509 21.25 -24.00 13.02
N ASP A 510 21.32 -25.21 13.59
CA ASP A 510 21.38 -26.43 12.80
C ASP A 510 20.01 -26.75 12.19
N GLU A 511 18.92 -26.52 12.93
CA GLU A 511 17.57 -26.52 12.37
C GLU A 511 17.41 -25.46 11.28
N LEU A 512 17.79 -24.20 11.55
CA LEU A 512 17.68 -23.11 10.59
C LEU A 512 18.39 -23.44 9.26
N MET A 513 19.64 -23.94 9.32
CA MET A 513 20.40 -24.30 8.14
C MET A 513 19.79 -25.48 7.38
N LYS A 514 19.24 -26.49 8.06
CA LYS A 514 18.50 -27.58 7.39
C LYS A 514 17.27 -27.03 6.67
N ARG A 515 16.52 -26.14 7.32
CA ARG A 515 15.33 -25.51 6.74
C ARG A 515 15.63 -24.68 5.51
N LEU A 516 16.74 -23.94 5.52
CA LEU A 516 17.21 -23.15 4.37
C LEU A 516 17.55 -24.00 3.12
N ASN A 517 17.79 -25.29 3.26
CA ASN A 517 18.11 -26.18 2.14
C ASN A 517 16.92 -27.04 1.68
N ILE A 518 15.71 -26.83 2.23
CA ILE A 518 14.54 -27.69 1.91
C ILE A 518 14.17 -27.67 0.42
N TYR A 519 14.27 -26.51 -0.25
CA TYR A 519 13.83 -26.32 -1.63
C TYR A 519 14.97 -26.24 -2.64
N LYS A 520 16.16 -26.74 -2.28
CA LYS A 520 17.38 -26.55 -3.07
C LYS A 520 17.29 -27.13 -4.48
N GLU A 521 16.59 -28.25 -4.63
CA GLU A 521 16.39 -28.88 -5.94
C GLU A 521 15.39 -28.09 -6.79
N GLU A 522 14.29 -27.62 -6.21
CA GLU A 522 13.30 -26.77 -6.89
C GLU A 522 13.88 -25.41 -7.28
N GLU A 523 14.71 -24.80 -6.41
CA GLU A 523 15.44 -23.56 -6.68
C GLU A 523 16.36 -23.73 -7.90
N LYS A 524 17.11 -24.84 -7.95
CA LYS A 524 17.99 -25.19 -9.07
C LYS A 524 17.20 -25.36 -10.37
N LEU A 525 16.15 -26.18 -10.35
CA LEU A 525 15.29 -26.43 -11.52
C LEU A 525 14.66 -25.13 -12.05
N SER A 526 14.14 -24.31 -11.14
CA SER A 526 13.54 -23.01 -11.45
C SER A 526 14.54 -22.06 -12.12
N PHE A 527 15.79 -22.06 -11.64
CA PHE A 527 16.86 -21.23 -12.19
C PHE A 527 17.37 -21.72 -13.54
N GLU A 528 17.52 -23.03 -13.73
CA GLU A 528 17.91 -23.64 -15.00
C GLU A 528 16.87 -23.33 -16.09
N LYS A 529 15.59 -23.55 -15.79
CA LYS A 529 14.49 -23.21 -16.71
C LYS A 529 14.48 -21.73 -17.08
N TRP A 530 14.68 -20.83 -16.10
CA TRP A 530 14.75 -19.41 -16.38
C TRP A 530 15.94 -19.04 -17.27
N LYS A 531 17.10 -19.68 -17.10
CA LYS A 531 18.26 -19.46 -17.98
C LYS A 531 17.99 -19.90 -19.42
N GLU A 532 17.22 -20.97 -19.62
CA GLU A 532 16.82 -21.42 -20.96
C GLU A 532 15.85 -20.44 -21.62
N GLU A 533 14.92 -19.86 -20.85
CA GLU A 533 13.94 -18.89 -21.35
C GLU A 533 14.54 -17.50 -21.69
N VAL A 534 15.69 -17.16 -21.10
CA VAL A 534 16.35 -15.83 -21.25
C VAL A 534 17.52 -15.84 -22.25
N LYS A 535 17.97 -17.03 -22.67
CA LYS A 535 18.90 -17.18 -23.81
C LYS A 535 18.18 -16.92 -25.12
#